data_AF-A0A3R6X7B3-F1
#
_entry.id   AF-A0A3R6X7B3-F1
#
_cell.length_a   1.000
_cell.length_b   1.000
_cell.length_c   1.000
_cell.angle_alpha   90.00
_cell.angle_beta   90.00
_cell.angle_gamma   90.00
#
_symmetry.space_group_name_H-M   'P 1'
#
loop_
_entity.id
_entity.type
_entity.pdbx_description
1 polymer ?
#
loop_
_entity_poly.entity_id
_entity_poly.type
_entity_poly.pdbx_seq_one_letter_code
_entity_poly.pdbx_strand_id
1 'polypeptide(L)'
;MDESYIHHKYARHNDSLYFPDDKLDNAPKPKHKGQRLCIIAGVLDEGADGSKLLTTRVFRGGRRQPKDYHSMFDHDYFVDWIKQLMDELDLLGKTGAVIVMDNASYHNGLPLATPKGTCKKLDLLEACQRVGVDATADEYRTVIWAKLQAYIKHNVIPEVVTLARSRGYEVVYTPPYHSDLQPIEYIWAYVKGIVDRQYTTEITMEHVRWLLDIA
;
A
#
# COMPACT_ATOMS: atom_id res chain seq x y z
N MET A 1 2.22 7.97 4.89
CA MET A 1 1.02 7.34 4.29
C MET A 1 1.19 5.85 4.36
N ASP A 2 0.09 5.10 4.35
CA ASP A 2 0.12 3.63 4.30
C ASP A 2 -1.27 3.05 3.99
N GLU A 3 -1.32 1.76 3.62
CA GLU A 3 -2.54 0.97 3.52
C GLU A 3 -2.72 0.04 4.72
N SER A 4 -3.97 -0.11 5.16
CA SER A 4 -4.32 -1.00 6.26
C SER A 4 -5.60 -1.76 6.00
N TYR A 5 -5.91 -2.73 6.85
CA TYR A 5 -7.19 -3.42 6.80
C TYR A 5 -7.73 -3.79 8.18
N ILE A 6 -9.06 -3.89 8.26
CA ILE A 6 -9.81 -4.39 9.42
C ILE A 6 -10.64 -5.59 8.97
N HIS A 7 -10.47 -6.73 9.62
CA HIS A 7 -11.29 -7.90 9.33
C HIS A 7 -12.71 -7.74 9.86
N HIS A 8 -13.70 -8.29 9.14
CA HIS A 8 -15.06 -8.42 9.66
C HIS A 8 -15.10 -9.15 11.00
N LYS A 9 -14.26 -10.19 11.12
CA LYS A 9 -14.24 -11.10 12.24
C LYS A 9 -12.89 -11.03 12.92
N TYR A 10 -12.93 -10.75 14.20
CA TYR A 10 -11.75 -10.67 15.06
C TYR A 10 -11.84 -11.72 16.16
N ALA A 11 -10.69 -12.21 16.62
CA ALA A 11 -10.61 -13.08 17.79
C ALA A 11 -10.18 -12.21 18.97
N ARG A 12 -11.15 -11.60 19.66
CA ARG A 12 -10.90 -10.66 20.77
C ARG A 12 -10.23 -11.36 21.97
N HIS A 13 -10.51 -12.65 22.15
CA HIS A 13 -10.03 -13.44 23.27
C HIS A 13 -9.46 -14.76 22.76
N ASN A 14 -8.37 -15.22 23.37
CA ASN A 14 -7.85 -16.57 23.18
C ASN A 14 -8.46 -17.51 24.23
N ASP A 15 -9.76 -17.35 24.49
CA ASP A 15 -10.48 -18.08 25.54
C ASP A 15 -10.74 -19.51 25.07
N SER A 16 -9.76 -20.39 25.27
CA SER A 16 -10.04 -21.83 25.27
C SER A 16 -10.72 -22.15 26.60
N LEU A 17 -12.04 -22.07 26.65
CA LEU A 17 -12.82 -22.63 27.76
C LEU A 17 -12.77 -24.16 27.65
N TYR A 18 -11.70 -24.76 28.18
CA TYR A 18 -11.64 -26.21 28.34
C TYR A 18 -12.54 -26.60 29.52
N PHE A 19 -13.67 -27.24 29.22
CA PHE A 19 -14.49 -27.91 30.22
C PHE A 19 -14.19 -29.41 30.17
N PRO A 20 -13.82 -30.06 31.30
CA PRO A 20 -13.42 -31.47 31.32
C PRO A 20 -14.45 -32.46 30.77
N ASP A 21 -15.73 -32.09 30.77
CA ASP A 21 -16.85 -32.90 30.27
C ASP A 21 -17.25 -32.59 28.82
N ASP A 22 -16.59 -31.65 28.14
CA ASP A 22 -16.85 -31.34 26.73
C ASP A 22 -16.25 -32.42 25.82
N LYS A 23 -16.98 -33.52 25.67
CA LYS A 23 -16.59 -34.68 24.83
C LYS A 23 -16.54 -34.35 23.33
N LEU A 24 -17.03 -33.19 22.90
CA LEU A 24 -17.15 -32.82 21.49
C LEU A 24 -16.03 -31.90 21.01
N ASP A 25 -15.24 -31.30 21.91
CA ASP A 25 -14.13 -30.37 21.60
C ASP A 25 -14.53 -29.32 20.54
N ASN A 26 -15.73 -28.75 20.69
CA ASN A 26 -16.30 -27.80 19.74
C ASN A 26 -15.86 -26.37 20.05
N ALA A 27 -14.56 -26.15 20.25
CA ALA A 27 -14.01 -24.82 20.40
C ALA A 27 -14.39 -23.96 19.17
N PRO A 28 -15.00 -22.76 19.35
CA PRO A 28 -15.28 -21.87 18.24
C PRO A 28 -13.98 -21.54 17.52
N LYS A 29 -13.76 -22.15 16.34
CA LYS A 29 -12.56 -21.86 15.56
C LYS A 29 -12.55 -20.38 15.20
N PRO A 30 -11.45 -19.66 15.48
CA PRO A 30 -11.40 -18.24 15.18
C PRO A 30 -11.55 -18.03 13.67
N LYS A 31 -12.56 -17.23 13.30
CA LYS A 31 -12.96 -17.05 11.91
C LYS A 31 -12.13 -15.93 11.28
N HIS A 32 -10.88 -16.22 10.91
CA HIS A 32 -9.99 -15.24 10.26
C HIS A 32 -10.26 -15.03 8.76
N LYS A 33 -11.14 -15.85 8.15
CA LYS A 33 -11.51 -15.74 6.72
C LYS A 33 -12.87 -15.05 6.58
N GLY A 34 -12.89 -13.95 5.82
CA GLY A 34 -14.11 -13.18 5.60
C GLY A 34 -13.88 -11.88 4.85
N GLN A 35 -14.90 -11.02 4.83
CA GLN A 35 -14.79 -9.67 4.32
C GLN A 35 -13.82 -8.84 5.18
N ARG A 36 -13.25 -7.80 4.58
CA ARG A 36 -12.38 -6.83 5.25
C ARG A 36 -12.70 -5.43 4.78
N LEU A 37 -12.49 -4.44 5.64
CA LEU A 37 -12.35 -3.05 5.21
C LEU A 37 -10.89 -2.82 4.86
N CYS A 38 -10.62 -2.40 3.63
CA CYS A 38 -9.32 -1.96 3.15
C CYS A 38 -9.29 -0.43 3.25
N ILE A 39 -8.21 0.12 3.76
CA ILE A 39 -8.07 1.55 4.07
C ILE A 39 -6.75 2.02 3.46
N ILE A 40 -6.73 3.20 2.89
CA ILE A 40 -5.51 3.92 2.53
C ILE A 40 -5.66 5.36 3.02
N ALA A 41 -4.60 5.90 3.64
CA ALA A 41 -4.60 7.29 4.09
C ALA A 41 -3.20 7.91 4.12
N GLY A 42 -3.18 9.24 3.99
CA GLY A 42 -2.08 10.08 4.42
C GLY A 42 -2.36 10.63 5.81
N VAL A 43 -1.32 10.91 6.58
CA VAL A 43 -1.43 11.71 7.80
C VAL A 43 -0.39 12.80 7.68
N LEU A 44 -0.86 14.04 7.75
CA LEU A 44 0.00 15.20 7.86
C LEU A 44 0.33 15.41 9.33
N ASP A 45 1.62 15.45 9.64
CA ASP A 45 2.11 15.86 10.96
C ASP A 45 2.45 17.36 10.93
N GLU A 46 1.76 18.15 11.76
CA GLU A 46 2.10 19.56 12.00
C GLU A 46 2.20 19.86 13.51
N GLY A 47 2.55 18.85 14.30
CA GLY A 47 2.55 18.95 15.75
C GLY A 47 1.17 18.76 16.38
N ALA A 48 1.11 18.92 17.71
CA ALA A 48 -0.01 18.44 18.54
C ALA A 48 -1.41 18.87 18.06
N ASP A 49 -1.57 20.11 17.60
CA ASP A 49 -2.88 20.67 17.23
C ASP A 49 -3.08 20.81 15.70
N GLY A 50 -2.03 20.56 14.91
CA GLY A 50 -2.04 20.80 13.48
C GLY A 50 -2.16 19.54 12.62
N SER A 51 -1.93 18.37 13.21
CA SER A 51 -1.93 17.10 12.48
C SER A 51 -3.31 16.71 11.98
N LYS A 52 -3.36 16.18 10.75
CA LYS A 52 -4.61 15.90 10.03
C LYS A 52 -4.54 14.58 9.26
N LEU A 53 -5.64 13.86 9.25
CA LEU A 53 -5.85 12.75 8.34
C LEU A 53 -6.14 13.30 6.94
N LEU A 54 -5.42 12.83 5.93
CA LEU A 54 -5.53 13.26 4.54
C LEU A 54 -5.97 12.11 3.62
N THR A 55 -6.74 12.46 2.59
CA THR A 55 -7.06 11.63 1.42
C THR A 55 -7.42 10.18 1.79
N THR A 56 -8.30 10.01 2.78
CA THR A 56 -8.69 8.67 3.22
C THR A 56 -9.65 8.04 2.22
N ARG A 57 -9.41 6.76 1.92
CA ARG A 57 -10.33 5.92 1.15
C ARG A 57 -10.53 4.60 1.86
N VAL A 58 -11.78 4.15 1.89
CA VAL A 58 -12.16 2.90 2.54
C VAL A 58 -13.03 2.07 1.61
N PHE A 59 -12.69 0.79 1.50
CA PHE A 59 -13.32 -0.14 0.58
C PHE A 59 -13.60 -1.47 1.25
N ARG A 60 -14.54 -2.25 0.69
CA ARG A 60 -14.80 -3.63 1.14
C ARG A 60 -14.05 -4.61 0.24
N GLY A 61 -13.12 -5.37 0.83
CA GLY A 61 -12.44 -6.48 0.17
C GLY A 61 -13.01 -7.86 0.55
N GLY A 62 -12.87 -8.85 -0.33
CA GLY A 62 -13.18 -10.26 -0.04
C GLY A 62 -13.68 -11.07 -1.25
N ARG A 63 -13.82 -12.39 -1.08
CA ARG A 63 -14.09 -13.40 -2.16
C ARG A 63 -15.31 -13.16 -3.06
N ARG A 64 -16.25 -12.30 -2.68
CA ARG A 64 -17.46 -11.96 -3.45
C ARG A 64 -17.54 -10.47 -3.81
N GLN A 65 -16.45 -9.74 -3.62
CA GLN A 65 -16.33 -8.35 -4.05
C GLN A 65 -15.59 -8.32 -5.39
N PRO A 66 -15.84 -7.31 -6.24
CA PRO A 66 -15.28 -7.25 -7.60
C PRO A 66 -13.74 -7.26 -7.65
N LYS A 67 -13.07 -6.90 -6.55
CA LYS A 67 -11.61 -6.94 -6.41
C LYS A 67 -11.21 -7.42 -5.00
N ASP A 68 -10.15 -8.22 -4.93
CA ASP A 68 -9.45 -8.58 -3.68
C ASP A 68 -8.54 -7.41 -3.25
N TYR A 69 -8.13 -7.33 -1.97
CA TYR A 69 -7.23 -6.27 -1.45
C TYR A 69 -6.02 -6.05 -2.36
N HIS A 70 -5.35 -7.13 -2.74
CA HIS A 70 -4.18 -7.08 -3.61
C HIS A 70 -4.50 -6.72 -5.06
N SER A 71 -5.76 -6.83 -5.52
CA SER A 71 -6.16 -6.37 -6.84
C SER A 71 -6.84 -5.00 -6.83
N MET A 72 -7.10 -4.44 -5.64
CA MET A 72 -7.60 -3.08 -5.45
C MET A 72 -6.49 -2.05 -5.49
N PHE A 73 -5.34 -2.35 -4.89
CA PHE A 73 -4.16 -1.49 -4.88
C PHE A 73 -3.24 -1.88 -6.05
N ASP A 74 -3.60 -1.43 -7.24
CA ASP A 74 -2.71 -1.45 -8.40
C ASP A 74 -1.98 -0.11 -8.55
N HIS A 75 -0.99 -0.07 -9.45
CA HIS A 75 -0.15 1.12 -9.63
C HIS A 75 -0.95 2.33 -10.12
N ASP A 76 -1.89 2.13 -11.06
CA ASP A 76 -2.70 3.21 -11.63
C ASP A 76 -3.60 3.84 -10.55
N TYR A 77 -4.24 2.99 -9.73
CA TYR A 77 -5.02 3.46 -8.58
C TYR A 77 -4.15 4.26 -7.60
N PHE A 78 -2.93 3.78 -7.29
CA PHE A 78 -2.04 4.49 -6.38
C PHE A 78 -1.57 5.83 -6.93
N VAL A 79 -1.26 5.92 -8.23
CA VAL A 79 -0.89 7.16 -8.91
C VAL A 79 -2.02 8.19 -8.82
N ASP A 80 -3.28 7.76 -9.00
CA ASP A 80 -4.43 8.67 -8.87
C ASP A 80 -4.69 9.08 -7.42
N TRP A 81 -4.49 8.16 -6.48
CA TRP A 81 -4.61 8.45 -5.05
C TRP A 81 -3.56 9.45 -4.57
N ILE A 82 -2.27 9.26 -4.93
CA ILE A 82 -1.20 10.15 -4.50
C ILE A 82 -1.32 11.54 -5.12
N LYS A 83 -1.85 11.68 -6.35
CA LYS A 83 -2.23 12.98 -6.93
C LYS A 83 -3.22 13.73 -6.04
N GLN A 84 -4.26 13.05 -5.57
CA GLN A 84 -5.26 13.64 -4.68
C GLN A 84 -4.66 14.04 -3.33
N LEU A 85 -3.73 13.23 -2.79
CA LEU A 85 -2.97 13.59 -1.60
C LEU A 85 -2.18 14.89 -1.80
N MET A 86 -1.49 15.02 -2.92
CA MET A 86 -0.75 16.25 -3.25
C MET A 86 -1.68 17.44 -3.50
N ASP A 87 -2.83 17.24 -4.17
CA ASP A 87 -3.84 18.29 -4.36
C ASP A 87 -4.35 18.81 -3.00
N GLU A 88 -4.56 17.91 -2.03
CA GLU A 88 -4.98 18.29 -0.67
C GLU A 88 -3.87 19.03 0.10
N LEU A 89 -2.60 18.61 -0.05
CA LEU A 89 -1.45 19.34 0.50
C LEU A 89 -1.32 20.75 -0.10
N ASP A 90 -1.51 20.86 -1.43
CA ASP A 90 -1.47 22.13 -2.16
C ASP A 90 -2.60 23.07 -1.67
N LEU A 91 -3.81 22.54 -1.49
CA LEU A 91 -4.95 23.29 -0.94
C LEU A 91 -4.72 23.76 0.50
N LEU A 92 -4.00 22.96 1.31
CA LEU A 92 -3.59 23.33 2.65
C LEU A 92 -2.40 24.30 2.69
N GLY A 93 -1.87 24.69 1.53
CA GLY A 93 -0.74 25.62 1.39
C GLY A 93 0.58 25.02 1.89
N LYS A 94 0.73 23.70 1.86
CA LYS A 94 1.96 23.03 2.32
C LYS A 94 3.03 23.08 1.24
N THR A 95 4.26 23.30 1.67
CA THR A 95 5.43 23.36 0.79
C THR A 95 6.57 22.57 1.42
N GLY A 96 7.29 21.79 0.63
CA GLY A 96 8.43 21.00 1.12
C GLY A 96 8.04 19.85 2.05
N ALA A 97 6.78 19.40 1.99
CA ALA A 97 6.35 18.21 2.74
C ALA A 97 7.08 16.95 2.24
N VAL A 98 7.38 16.06 3.17
CA VAL A 98 8.01 14.75 2.90
C VAL A 98 6.95 13.67 2.99
N ILE A 99 6.72 12.96 1.89
CA ILE A 99 5.80 11.83 1.79
C ILE A 99 6.58 10.56 2.13
N VAL A 100 6.30 9.99 3.29
CA VAL A 100 6.92 8.73 3.76
C VAL A 100 6.00 7.55 3.43
N MET A 101 6.53 6.52 2.76
CA MET A 101 5.82 5.29 2.36
C MET A 101 6.72 4.05 2.33
N ASP A 102 6.12 2.85 2.26
CA ASP A 102 6.87 1.58 2.19
C ASP A 102 7.32 1.24 0.76
N ASN A 103 7.97 0.07 0.60
CA ASN A 103 8.45 -0.42 -0.69
C ASN A 103 7.46 -1.36 -1.41
N ALA A 104 6.16 -1.24 -1.18
CA ALA A 104 5.20 -2.04 -1.93
C ALA A 104 5.43 -1.88 -3.44
N SER A 105 5.27 -2.98 -4.20
CA SER A 105 5.65 -2.99 -5.62
C SER A 105 4.85 -1.97 -6.45
N TYR A 106 3.59 -1.71 -6.07
CA TYR A 106 2.74 -0.70 -6.71
C TYR A 106 3.12 0.75 -6.34
N HIS A 107 3.84 0.99 -5.24
CA HIS A 107 4.46 2.30 -4.95
C HIS A 107 5.70 2.59 -5.82
N ASN A 108 6.24 1.56 -6.46
CA ASN A 108 7.49 1.60 -7.21
C ASN A 108 7.30 1.41 -8.72
N GLY A 109 6.08 1.65 -9.23
CA GLY A 109 5.83 1.58 -10.66
C GLY A 109 6.69 2.61 -11.40
N LEU A 110 7.35 2.11 -12.44
CA LEU A 110 8.25 2.88 -13.28
C LEU A 110 7.44 3.54 -14.40
N PRO A 111 7.89 4.67 -14.95
CA PRO A 111 7.23 5.35 -16.06
C PRO A 111 6.87 4.39 -17.19
N LEU A 112 5.72 4.58 -17.85
CA LEU A 112 5.22 3.67 -18.89
C LEU A 112 6.22 3.42 -20.04
N ALA A 113 7.07 4.41 -20.35
CA ALA A 113 8.11 4.31 -21.37
C ALA A 113 9.28 3.39 -20.97
N THR A 114 9.33 2.93 -19.71
CA THR A 114 10.38 2.05 -19.22
C THR A 114 10.26 0.66 -19.86
N PRO A 115 11.32 0.16 -20.51
CA PRO A 115 11.29 -1.13 -21.19
C PRO A 115 11.11 -2.27 -20.17
N LYS A 116 10.41 -3.32 -20.59
CA LYS A 116 10.08 -4.49 -19.74
C LYS A 116 10.80 -5.73 -20.23
N GLY A 117 11.01 -6.69 -19.33
CA GLY A 117 11.62 -7.97 -19.67
C GLY A 117 10.83 -8.83 -20.67
N THR A 118 9.59 -8.44 -20.98
CA THR A 118 8.74 -9.05 -22.00
C THR A 118 8.87 -8.41 -23.39
N CYS A 119 9.58 -7.28 -23.52
CA CYS A 119 9.79 -6.60 -24.80
C CYS A 119 10.59 -7.46 -25.80
N LYS A 120 10.38 -7.21 -27.09
CA LYS A 120 11.09 -7.91 -28.16
C LYS A 120 12.57 -7.47 -28.18
N LYS A 121 13.43 -8.32 -28.77
CA LYS A 121 14.87 -8.05 -28.84
C LYS A 121 15.18 -6.71 -29.52
N LEU A 122 14.46 -6.38 -30.59
CA LEU A 122 14.63 -5.11 -31.30
C LEU A 122 14.31 -3.91 -30.39
N ASP A 123 13.16 -3.93 -29.71
CA ASP A 123 12.75 -2.86 -28.78
C ASP A 123 13.77 -2.66 -27.64
N LEU A 124 14.37 -3.76 -27.15
CA LEU A 124 15.41 -3.70 -26.12
C LEU A 124 16.71 -3.08 -26.65
N LEU A 125 17.11 -3.37 -27.89
CA LEU A 125 18.27 -2.76 -28.53
C LEU A 125 18.06 -1.26 -28.75
N GLU A 126 16.88 -0.86 -29.25
CA GLU A 126 16.51 0.56 -29.38
C GLU A 126 16.52 1.26 -28.02
N ALA A 127 16.00 0.60 -26.97
CA ALA A 127 16.05 1.15 -25.63
C ALA A 127 17.49 1.32 -25.13
N CYS A 128 18.36 0.32 -25.33
CA CYS A 128 19.78 0.40 -25.03
C CYS A 128 20.46 1.58 -25.73
N GLN A 129 20.19 1.80 -27.02
CA GLN A 129 20.71 2.94 -27.77
C GLN A 129 20.24 4.28 -27.18
N ARG A 130 18.95 4.40 -26.84
CA ARG A 130 18.40 5.63 -26.24
C ARG A 130 19.06 6.00 -24.91
N VAL A 131 19.45 5.00 -24.11
CA VAL A 131 20.01 5.22 -22.77
C VAL A 131 21.54 5.09 -22.71
N GLY A 132 22.20 4.81 -23.84
CA GLY A 132 23.65 4.66 -23.93
C GLY A 132 24.20 3.36 -23.31
N VAL A 133 23.39 2.30 -23.23
CA VAL A 133 23.83 0.97 -22.79
C VAL A 133 24.39 0.20 -23.99
N ASP A 134 25.63 -0.28 -23.89
CA ASP A 134 26.27 -1.06 -24.96
C ASP A 134 25.64 -2.46 -25.09
N ALA A 135 25.02 -2.73 -26.24
CA ALA A 135 24.39 -3.99 -26.57
C ALA A 135 24.39 -4.22 -28.09
N THR A 136 24.78 -5.43 -28.52
CA THR A 136 24.83 -5.77 -29.94
C THR A 136 23.72 -6.71 -30.38
N ALA A 137 23.45 -6.73 -31.69
CA ALA A 137 22.45 -7.62 -32.28
C ALA A 137 22.82 -9.11 -32.17
N ASP A 138 24.07 -9.45 -31.90
CA ASP A 138 24.54 -10.84 -31.74
C ASP A 138 24.27 -11.38 -30.33
N GLU A 139 24.05 -10.51 -29.34
CA GLU A 139 23.78 -10.92 -27.96
C GLU A 139 22.40 -11.58 -27.80
N TYR A 140 22.28 -12.50 -26.85
CA TYR A 140 20.98 -13.06 -26.49
C TYR A 140 20.08 -11.99 -25.87
N ARG A 141 18.76 -12.07 -26.14
CA ARG A 141 17.75 -11.14 -25.59
C ARG A 141 17.83 -11.00 -24.06
N THR A 142 18.13 -12.10 -23.37
CA THR A 142 18.29 -12.14 -21.91
C THR A 142 19.50 -11.34 -21.42
N VAL A 143 20.60 -11.34 -22.17
CA VAL A 143 21.82 -10.57 -21.85
C VAL A 143 21.55 -9.08 -22.05
N ILE A 144 20.93 -8.70 -23.17
CA ILE A 144 20.52 -7.32 -23.45
C ILE A 144 19.58 -6.82 -22.34
N TRP A 145 18.58 -7.62 -21.95
CA TRP A 145 17.68 -7.28 -20.85
C TRP A 145 18.41 -7.11 -19.52
N ALA A 146 19.36 -7.99 -19.17
CA ALA A 146 20.10 -7.89 -17.91
C ALA A 146 20.91 -6.58 -17.82
N LYS A 147 21.57 -6.17 -18.91
CA LYS A 147 22.28 -4.87 -18.99
C LYS A 147 21.32 -3.70 -18.78
N LEU A 148 20.17 -3.73 -19.47
CA LEU A 148 19.16 -2.68 -19.37
C LEU A 148 18.49 -2.66 -18.00
N GLN A 149 18.25 -3.81 -17.38
CA GLN A 149 17.71 -3.93 -16.02
C GLN A 149 18.65 -3.32 -14.98
N ALA A 150 19.97 -3.53 -15.12
CA ALA A 150 20.96 -2.88 -14.27
C ALA A 150 20.91 -1.35 -14.44
N TYR A 151 20.84 -0.85 -15.68
CA TYR A 151 20.66 0.58 -15.94
C TYR A 151 19.38 1.12 -15.28
N ILE A 152 18.24 0.46 -15.49
CA ILE A 152 16.93 0.87 -14.94
C ILE A 152 17.00 0.99 -13.42
N LYS A 153 17.56 -0.01 -12.74
CA LYS A 153 17.67 -0.04 -11.27
C LYS A 153 18.37 1.18 -10.69
N HIS A 154 19.34 1.74 -11.41
CA HIS A 154 20.17 2.85 -10.92
C HIS A 154 19.78 4.22 -11.47
N ASN A 155 19.10 4.28 -12.62
CA ASN A 155 18.89 5.53 -13.35
C ASN A 155 17.42 5.91 -13.53
N VAL A 156 16.49 4.96 -13.40
CA VAL A 156 15.06 5.23 -13.58
C VAL A 156 14.40 5.40 -12.22
N ILE A 157 13.81 6.57 -12.03
CA ILE A 157 13.11 6.94 -10.81
C ILE A 157 11.64 6.51 -10.94
N PRO A 158 10.99 5.98 -9.88
CA PRO A 158 9.56 5.68 -9.90
C PRO A 158 8.70 6.88 -10.32
N GLU A 159 7.58 6.61 -10.99
CA GLU A 159 6.70 7.65 -11.54
C GLU A 159 6.20 8.60 -10.45
N VAL A 160 5.74 8.03 -9.32
CA VAL A 160 5.21 8.78 -8.18
C VAL A 160 6.25 9.71 -7.53
N VAL A 161 7.53 9.32 -7.53
CA VAL A 161 8.62 10.16 -7.01
C VAL A 161 8.85 11.35 -7.93
N THR A 162 8.79 11.13 -9.25
CA THR A 162 8.91 12.22 -10.24
C THR A 162 7.76 13.20 -10.12
N LEU A 163 6.55 12.68 -9.92
CA LEU A 163 5.34 13.48 -9.72
C LEU A 163 5.38 14.31 -8.44
N ALA A 164 5.83 13.73 -7.32
CA ALA A 164 5.99 14.47 -6.07
C ALA A 164 7.02 15.60 -6.20
N ARG A 165 8.18 15.30 -6.80
CA ARG A 165 9.25 16.29 -7.01
C ARG A 165 8.82 17.44 -7.90
N SER A 166 8.01 17.20 -8.93
CA SER A 166 7.53 18.27 -9.81
C SER A 166 6.60 19.27 -9.09
N ARG A 167 6.03 18.87 -7.94
CA ARG A 167 5.24 19.73 -7.04
C ARG A 167 6.02 20.25 -5.83
N GLY A 168 7.34 20.00 -5.76
CA GLY A 168 8.16 20.44 -4.63
C GLY A 168 8.01 19.58 -3.37
N TYR A 169 7.47 18.36 -3.49
CA TYR A 169 7.44 17.37 -2.42
C TYR A 169 8.58 16.36 -2.56
N GLU A 170 9.01 15.80 -1.44
CA GLU A 170 9.97 14.71 -1.40
C GLU A 170 9.27 13.39 -1.08
N VAL A 171 9.78 12.28 -1.63
CA VAL A 171 9.32 10.93 -1.29
C VAL A 171 10.46 10.19 -0.63
N VAL A 172 10.20 9.64 0.56
CA VAL A 172 11.15 8.84 1.33
C VAL A 172 10.56 7.46 1.57
N TYR A 173 11.35 6.44 1.23
CA TYR A 173 10.99 5.05 1.47
C TYR A 173 11.51 4.58 2.82
N THR A 174 10.68 3.91 3.60
CA THR A 174 11.16 3.20 4.80
C THR A 174 12.00 1.98 4.42
N PRO A 175 12.94 1.52 5.26
CA PRO A 175 13.66 0.30 5.00
C PRO A 175 12.72 -0.91 4.82
N PRO A 176 12.98 -1.82 3.86
CA PRO A 176 12.17 -3.01 3.68
C PRO A 176 12.06 -3.83 4.97
N TYR A 177 10.86 -4.33 5.26
CA TYR A 177 10.56 -5.17 6.45
C TYR A 177 10.67 -4.46 7.81
N HIS A 178 10.72 -3.13 7.82
CA HIS A 178 10.76 -2.31 9.04
C HIS A 178 9.53 -1.39 9.12
N SER A 179 8.35 -2.00 9.30
CA SER A 179 7.09 -1.26 9.45
C SER A 179 7.04 -0.41 10.73
N ASP A 180 7.85 -0.76 11.74
CA ASP A 180 8.05 0.03 12.96
C ASP A 180 8.61 1.44 12.67
N LEU A 181 9.27 1.62 11.52
CA LEU A 181 9.76 2.91 11.07
C LEU A 181 8.74 3.72 10.26
N GLN A 182 7.52 3.21 10.05
CA GLN A 182 6.42 3.95 9.41
C GLN A 182 5.52 4.57 10.49
N PRO A 183 5.53 5.91 10.69
CA PRO A 183 4.80 6.53 11.80
C PRO A 183 3.29 6.26 11.80
N ILE A 184 2.69 6.09 10.62
CA ILE A 184 1.26 5.84 10.47
C ILE A 184 0.84 4.46 11.01
N GLU A 185 1.76 3.51 11.17
CA GLU A 185 1.45 2.19 11.75
C GLU A 185 0.99 2.31 13.22
N TYR A 186 1.48 3.31 13.96
CA TYR A 186 0.98 3.60 15.31
C TYR A 186 -0.48 4.07 15.29
N ILE A 187 -0.86 4.86 14.28
CA ILE A 187 -2.23 5.34 14.09
C ILE A 187 -3.11 4.15 13.73
N TRP A 188 -2.65 3.26 12.86
CA TRP A 188 -3.37 2.01 12.55
C TRP A 188 -3.55 1.12 13.77
N ALA A 189 -2.52 0.91 14.58
CA ALA A 189 -2.64 0.14 15.81
C ALA A 189 -3.68 0.75 16.77
N TYR A 190 -3.68 2.10 16.91
CA TYR A 190 -4.63 2.80 17.76
C TYR A 190 -6.07 2.68 17.27
N VAL A 191 -6.33 3.02 16.00
CA VAL A 191 -7.66 2.98 15.37
C VAL A 191 -8.21 1.55 15.36
N LYS A 192 -7.39 0.56 14.94
CA LYS A 192 -7.80 -0.86 14.99
C LYS A 192 -8.12 -1.29 16.41
N GLY A 193 -7.32 -0.88 17.39
CA GLY A 193 -7.58 -1.17 18.80
C GLY A 193 -8.91 -0.62 19.30
N ILE A 194 -9.38 0.54 18.81
CA ILE A 194 -10.72 1.06 19.15
C ILE A 194 -11.80 0.15 18.57
N VAL A 195 -11.71 -0.21 17.29
CA VAL A 195 -12.68 -1.06 16.60
C VAL A 195 -12.71 -2.47 17.21
N ASP A 196 -11.54 -3.07 17.44
CA ASP A 196 -11.39 -4.43 17.96
C ASP A 196 -11.93 -4.57 19.39
N ARG A 197 -11.80 -3.53 20.22
CA ARG A 197 -12.36 -3.52 21.58
C ARG A 197 -13.89 -3.52 21.62
N GLN A 198 -14.55 -3.12 20.53
CA GLN A 198 -16.01 -3.15 20.39
C GLN A 198 -16.52 -4.42 19.68
N TYR A 199 -15.62 -5.35 19.32
CA TYR A 199 -15.98 -6.54 18.59
C TYR A 199 -16.94 -7.45 19.39
N THR A 200 -17.98 -7.93 18.68
CA THR A 200 -18.91 -8.99 19.10
C THR A 200 -19.13 -9.97 17.94
N THR A 201 -19.61 -11.19 18.21
CA THR A 201 -19.81 -12.21 17.16
C THR A 201 -20.86 -11.82 16.12
N GLU A 202 -21.80 -10.94 16.49
CA GLU A 202 -22.92 -10.48 15.66
C GLU A 202 -22.62 -9.17 14.92
N ILE A 203 -21.41 -8.62 15.05
CA ILE A 203 -21.06 -7.35 14.41
C ILE A 203 -21.19 -7.46 12.88
N THR A 204 -21.79 -6.43 12.27
CA THR A 204 -21.92 -6.36 10.80
C THR A 204 -20.78 -5.55 10.21
N MET A 205 -20.48 -5.75 8.91
CA MET A 205 -19.49 -4.92 8.21
C MET A 205 -19.88 -3.43 8.13
N GLU A 206 -21.16 -3.11 8.22
CA GLU A 206 -21.65 -1.74 8.32
C GLU A 206 -21.32 -1.14 9.69
N HIS A 207 -21.49 -1.91 10.75
CA HIS A 207 -21.11 -1.49 12.09
C HIS A 207 -19.59 -1.34 12.23
N VAL A 208 -18.79 -2.27 11.66
CA VAL A 208 -17.32 -2.11 11.61
C VAL A 208 -16.92 -0.83 10.87
N ARG A 209 -17.62 -0.49 9.77
CA ARG A 209 -17.38 0.76 9.04
C ARG A 209 -17.74 1.98 9.88
N TRP A 210 -18.88 1.95 10.57
CA TRP A 210 -19.29 3.01 11.47
C TRP A 210 -18.30 3.21 12.62
N LEU A 211 -17.81 2.13 13.25
CA LEU A 211 -16.79 2.20 14.29
C LEU A 211 -15.48 2.81 13.78
N LEU A 212 -15.08 2.48 12.56
CA LEU A 212 -13.92 3.09 11.90
C LEU A 212 -14.12 4.59 11.64
N ASP A 213 -15.34 5.03 11.28
CA ASP A 213 -15.63 6.43 10.98
C ASP A 213 -15.66 7.33 12.23
N ILE A 214 -15.87 6.75 13.41
CA ILE A 214 -15.86 7.49 14.70
C ILE A 214 -14.55 7.36 15.48
N ALA A 215 -13.63 6.50 15.02
CA ALA A 215 -12.33 6.26 15.63
C ALA A 215 -11.28 7.24 15.11
#